data_AF-A0A356BXV8-F1
#
_entry.id   AF-A0A356BXV8-F1
#
_cell.length_a   1.000
_cell.length_b   1.000
_cell.length_c   1.000
_cell.angle_alpha   90.00
_cell.angle_beta   90.00
_cell.angle_gamma   90.00
#
_symmetry.space_group_name_H-M   'P 1'
#
loop_
_entity.id
_entity.type
_entity.pdbx_description
1 polymer ?
#
loop_
_entity_poly.entity_id
_entity_poly.type
_entity_poly.pdbx_seq_one_letter_code
_entity_poly.pdbx_strand_id
1 'polypeptide(L)'
;VNAPKIRAFDVPVLGRVTAGAPILAVENIEEYFPVPKDFVDHEDVFILRIKGDSMVEAGILNGDYVLVSQQETAANGEIVVA
;
A
#
# COMPACT_ATOMS: atom_id res chain seq x y z
N VAL A 1 13.83 -0.59 -30.76
CA VAL A 1 14.19 -1.19 -29.46
C VAL A 1 12.90 -1.70 -28.83
N ASN A 2 12.80 -2.98 -28.51
CA ASN A 2 11.58 -3.57 -27.93
C ASN A 2 11.82 -3.68 -26.42
N ALA A 3 11.38 -2.68 -25.65
CA ALA A 3 11.42 -2.76 -24.19
C ALA A 3 10.43 -3.85 -23.74
N PRO A 4 10.79 -4.71 -22.76
CA PRO A 4 9.84 -5.68 -22.23
C PRO A 4 8.61 -4.93 -21.70
N LYS A 5 7.42 -5.32 -22.16
CA LYS A 5 6.16 -4.83 -21.59
C LYS A 5 6.02 -5.41 -20.19
N ILE A 6 6.53 -4.69 -19.19
CA ILE A 6 6.30 -5.00 -17.79
C ILE A 6 4.79 -4.86 -17.57
N ARG A 7 4.13 -5.95 -17.15
CA ARG A 7 2.72 -5.90 -16.76
C ARG A 7 2.65 -5.17 -15.42
N ALA A 8 1.94 -4.06 -15.37
CA ALA A 8 1.72 -3.29 -14.15
C ALA A 8 0.23 -3.24 -13.83
N PHE A 9 -0.09 -3.18 -12.54
CA PHE A 9 -1.43 -2.93 -12.04
C PHE A 9 -1.51 -1.51 -11.50
N ASP A 10 -2.64 -0.84 -11.74
CA ASP A 10 -2.93 0.46 -11.16
C ASP A 10 -3.39 0.24 -9.72
N VAL A 11 -2.51 0.50 -8.75
CA VAL A 11 -2.75 0.28 -7.33
C VAL A 11 -3.27 1.57 -6.69
N PRO A 12 -4.39 1.55 -5.95
CA PRO A 12 -4.92 2.74 -5.32
C PRO A 12 -3.99 3.22 -4.20
N VAL A 13 -3.65 4.51 -4.23
CA VAL A 13 -2.99 5.21 -3.13
C VAL A 13 -4.07 5.80 -2.24
N LEU A 14 -4.08 5.38 -0.98
CA LEU A 14 -4.97 5.88 0.03
C LEU A 14 -4.27 6.98 0.82
N GLY A 15 -4.97 8.10 0.94
CA GLY A 15 -4.53 9.23 1.73
C GLY A 15 -4.74 8.99 3.21
N ARG A 16 -5.66 9.76 3.79
CA ARG A 16 -5.92 9.72 5.23
C ARG A 16 -6.86 8.58 5.60
N VAL A 17 -6.28 7.47 6.04
CA VAL A 17 -7.06 6.39 6.69
C VAL A 17 -7.59 6.90 8.03
N THR A 18 -8.92 6.92 8.17
CA THR A 18 -9.59 7.28 9.42
C THR A 18 -10.00 6.01 10.15
N ALA A 19 -9.73 5.92 11.45
CA ALA A 19 -10.10 4.76 12.25
C ALA A 19 -11.63 4.51 12.20
N GLY A 20 -12.02 3.25 11.99
CA GLY A 20 -13.42 2.80 12.05
C GLY A 20 -14.19 2.74 10.73
N ALA A 21 -13.61 3.21 9.62
CA ALA A 21 -14.17 3.01 8.27
C ALA A 21 -13.33 1.98 7.48
N PRO A 22 -13.92 1.28 6.49
CA PRO A 22 -13.15 0.39 5.62
C PRO A 22 -12.01 1.14 4.94
N ILE A 23 -10.80 0.61 5.02
CA ILE A 23 -9.59 1.23 4.45
C ILE A 23 -9.78 1.54 2.95
N LEU A 24 -10.41 0.62 2.22
CA LEU A 24 -10.67 0.71 0.77
C LEU A 24 -11.92 1.51 0.39
N ALA A 25 -12.45 2.38 1.27
CA ALA A 25 -13.54 3.27 0.87
C ALA A 25 -13.08 4.20 -0.27
N VAL A 26 -13.89 4.34 -1.33
CA VAL A 26 -13.53 5.13 -2.54
C VAL A 26 -13.14 6.56 -2.19
N GLU A 27 -13.74 7.13 -1.14
CA GLU A 27 -13.43 8.47 -0.63
C GLU A 27 -11.98 8.64 -0.14
N ASN A 28 -11.28 7.56 0.18
CA ASN A 28 -9.90 7.59 0.66
C ASN A 28 -8.87 7.51 -0.48
N ILE A 29 -9.28 7.19 -1.71
CA ILE A 29 -8.38 7.05 -2.86
C ILE A 29 -8.00 8.44 -3.39
N GLU A 30 -6.72 8.79 -3.30
CA GLU A 30 -6.19 10.07 -3.80
C GLU A 30 -5.68 9.95 -5.25
N GLU A 31 -5.01 8.84 -5.56
CA GLU A 31 -4.43 8.58 -6.88
C GLU A 31 -4.27 7.07 -7.12
N TYR A 32 -3.83 6.70 -8.33
CA TYR A 32 -3.44 5.34 -8.68
C TYR A 32 -1.98 5.33 -9.12
N PHE A 33 -1.21 4.36 -8.62
CA PHE A 33 0.20 4.21 -8.94
C PHE A 33 0.44 2.88 -9.68
N PRO A 34 1.13 2.89 -10.85
CA PRO A 34 1.41 1.66 -11.58
C PRO A 34 2.50 0.86 -10.87
N VAL A 35 2.15 -0.31 -10.36
CA VAL A 35 3.08 -1.23 -9.69
C VAL A 35 3.34 -2.43 -10.60
N PRO A 36 4.62 -2.76 -10.90
CA PRO A 36 4.93 -3.95 -11.67
C PRO A 36 4.42 -5.22 -10.97
N LYS A 37 3.89 -6.17 -11.74
CA LYS A 37 3.37 -7.44 -11.22
C LYS A 37 4.39 -8.22 -10.40
N ASP A 38 5.68 -8.05 -10.64
CA ASP A 38 6.74 -8.75 -9.90
C ASP A 38 6.85 -8.29 -8.42
N PHE A 39 6.21 -7.16 -8.05
CA PHE A 39 6.16 -6.67 -6.67
C PHE A 39 4.92 -7.11 -5.91
N VAL A 40 3.91 -7.66 -6.59
CA VAL A 40 2.59 -7.97 -6.02
C VAL A 40 2.08 -9.32 -6.49
N ASP A 41 1.87 -10.22 -5.54
CA ASP A 41 1.39 -11.58 -5.84
C ASP A 41 -0.13 -11.61 -6.13
N HIS A 42 -0.88 -10.60 -5.68
CA HIS A 42 -2.35 -10.53 -5.79
C HIS A 42 -2.86 -9.11 -6.07
N GLU A 43 -4.11 -9.01 -6.55
CA GLU A 43 -4.74 -7.74 -6.94
C GLU A 43 -5.26 -6.94 -5.72
N ASP A 44 -5.43 -7.58 -4.55
CA ASP A 44 -5.91 -6.93 -3.32
C ASP A 44 -4.77 -6.22 -2.57
N VAL A 45 -4.19 -5.22 -3.23
CA VAL A 45 -3.15 -4.35 -2.68
C VAL A 45 -3.57 -2.89 -2.74
N PHE A 46 -3.05 -2.09 -1.81
CA PHE A 46 -3.20 -0.64 -1.81
C PHE A 46 -1.93 0.00 -1.25
N ILE A 47 -1.71 1.28 -1.56
CA ILE A 47 -0.58 2.03 -1.03
C ILE A 47 -1.08 2.98 0.06
N LEU A 48 -0.36 3.06 1.17
CA LEU A 48 -0.59 4.06 2.21
C LEU A 48 0.50 5.11 2.20
N ARG A 49 0.11 6.37 2.29
CA ARG A 49 1.04 7.46 2.60
C ARG A 49 1.18 7.61 4.11
N ILE A 50 2.37 7.36 4.62
CA ILE A 50 2.66 7.42 6.05
C ILE A 50 2.66 8.86 6.53
N LYS A 51 1.98 9.11 7.66
CA LYS A 51 1.95 10.40 8.33
C LYS A 51 2.38 10.25 9.78
N GLY A 52 3.45 10.95 10.16
CA GLY A 52 4.07 10.88 11.47
C GLY A 52 5.18 9.82 11.55
N ASP A 53 5.66 9.60 12.77
CA ASP A 53 6.92 8.91 13.01
C ASP A 53 6.74 7.56 13.74
N SER A 54 5.52 7.02 13.78
CA SER A 54 5.18 5.79 14.51
C SER A 54 5.95 4.56 14.04
N MET A 55 6.47 4.58 12.81
CA MET A 55 7.20 3.48 12.19
C MET A 55 8.67 3.80 11.91
N VAL A 56 9.21 4.87 12.50
CA VAL A 56 10.59 5.31 12.27
C VAL A 56 11.62 4.23 12.63
N GLU A 57 11.35 3.43 13.66
CA GLU A 57 12.23 2.32 14.08
C GLU A 57 12.27 1.17 13.06
N ALA A 58 11.23 1.03 12.24
CA ALA A 58 11.19 0.11 11.10
C ALA A 58 11.83 0.70 9.83
N GLY A 59 12.39 1.91 9.91
CA GLY A 59 12.96 2.63 8.77
C GLY A 59 11.92 3.28 7.86
N ILE A 60 10.66 3.34 8.28
CA ILE A 60 9.55 3.94 7.53
C ILE A 60 9.33 5.36 8.05
N LEU A 61 9.53 6.33 7.18
CA LEU A 61 9.53 7.76 7.51
C LEU A 61 8.22 8.44 7.13
N ASN A 62 7.95 9.57 7.77
CA ASN A 62 6.83 10.42 7.40
C ASN A 62 6.94 10.84 5.92
N GLY A 63 5.88 10.58 5.16
CA GLY A 63 5.80 10.85 3.72
C GLY A 63 6.13 9.65 2.84
N ASP A 64 6.61 8.54 3.41
CA ASP A 64 6.86 7.31 2.66
C ASP A 64 5.56 6.68 2.15
N TYR A 65 5.68 5.97 1.03
CA TYR A 65 4.63 5.17 0.43
C TYR A 65 4.87 3.71 0.75
N VAL A 66 3.93 3.08 1.44
CA VAL A 66 4.02 1.67 1.83
C VAL A 66 2.98 0.88 1.05
N LEU A 67 3.42 -0.14 0.33
CA LEU A 67 2.56 -1.10 -0.35
C LEU A 67 2.03 -2.11 0.67
N VAL A 68 0.72 -2.24 0.76
CA VAL A 68 0.03 -3.08 1.74
C VAL A 68 -0.80 -4.12 1.01
N SER A 69 -0.59 -5.38 1.40
CA SER A 69 -1.40 -6.52 0.98
C SER A 69 -2.56 -6.71 1.94
N GLN A 70 -3.78 -6.81 1.44
CA GLN A 70 -4.93 -7.14 2.28
C GLN A 70 -4.91 -8.64 2.60
N GLN A 71 -4.90 -8.97 3.88
CA GLN A 71 -4.94 -10.35 4.38
C GLN A 71 -5.80 -10.43 5.64
N GLU A 72 -6.54 -11.52 5.82
CA GLU A 72 -7.39 -11.73 7.00
C GLU A 72 -6.59 -12.12 8.25
N THR A 73 -5.38 -12.62 8.07
CA THR A 73 -4.53 -13.15 9.15
C THR A 73 -3.12 -12.61 8.99
N ALA A 74 -2.40 -12.42 10.09
CA ALA A 74 -1.00 -12.02 10.08
C ALA A 74 -0.16 -12.95 10.95
N ALA A 75 1.08 -13.20 10.52
CA ALA A 75 2.04 -13.99 11.28
C ALA A 75 2.80 -13.14 12.30
N ASN A 76 3.25 -13.75 13.39
CA ASN A 76 4.07 -13.07 14.38
C ASN A 76 5.37 -12.56 13.74
N GLY A 77 5.63 -11.26 13.86
CA GLY A 77 6.79 -10.59 13.27
C GLY A 77 6.50 -9.87 11.96
N GLU A 78 5.28 -9.98 11.41
CA GLU A 78 4.84 -9.16 10.29
C GLU A 78 4.50 -7.74 10.76
N ILE A 79 4.84 -6.76 9.92
CA ILE A 79 4.41 -5.38 10.11
C ILE A 79 3.01 -5.27 9.52
N VAL A 80 2.03 -5.02 10.39
CA VAL A 80 0.62 -4.93 9.99
C VAL A 80 0.07 -3.54 10.23
N VAL A 81 -0.88 -3.16 9.37
CA VAL A 81 -1.72 -1.98 9.55
C VAL A 81 -3.09 -2.46 9.98
N ALA A 82 -3.61 -1.94 11.10
CA ALA A 82 -4.90 -2.30 11.69
C ALA A 82 -5.73 -1.05 12.01
#